data_AF-A0A1A0VU97-F1
#
_entry.id   AF-A0A1A0VU97-F1
#
_cell.length_a   1.000
_cell.length_b   1.000
_cell.length_c   1.000
_cell.angle_alpha   90.00
_cell.angle_beta   90.00
_cell.angle_gamma   90.00
#
_symmetry.space_group_name_H-M   'P 1'
#
loop_
_entity.id
_entity.type
_entity.pdbx_description
1 polymer ?
#
loop_
_entity_poly.entity_id
_entity_poly.type
_entity_poly.pdbx_seq_one_letter_code
_entity_poly.pdbx_strand_id
1 'polypeptide(L)'
;MRSITDAKTKFNALVSEAQAGQIAHIVSGANVVAHLVPPTARIVDDVSVLTSMLQALVQREVDWIVEDRKKNDGKLYSAGDVMGRALGWAWRTDAALFMQIVSDYTVRLAGCIGRPMQLDEIRAPIRESLGAALTDGEVATADAHLARNWDEWMLDAH
;
A
#
# COMPACT_ATOMS: atom_id res chain seq x y z
N MET A 1 15.80 25.28 27.26
CA MET A 1 16.82 24.21 27.26
C MET A 1 16.13 22.96 27.81
N ARG A 2 15.91 21.90 27.02
CA ARG A 2 15.34 20.65 27.57
C ARG A 2 16.41 20.05 28.49
N SER A 3 16.06 19.73 29.74
CA SER A 3 17.03 19.09 30.63
C SER A 3 17.28 17.66 30.15
N ILE A 4 18.52 17.17 30.32
CA ILE A 4 18.89 15.78 30.00
C ILE A 4 17.96 14.81 30.75
N THR A 5 17.51 15.18 31.94
CA THR A 5 16.55 14.44 32.77
C THR A 5 15.20 14.28 32.06
N ASP A 6 14.63 15.35 31.49
CA ASP A 6 13.33 15.28 30.80
C ASP A 6 13.39 14.40 29.55
N ALA A 7 14.50 14.46 28.81
CA ALA A 7 14.71 13.61 27.65
C ALA A 7 14.79 12.13 28.05
N LYS A 8 15.53 11.82 29.13
CA LYS A 8 15.68 10.45 29.63
C LYS A 8 14.36 9.87 30.15
N THR A 9 13.57 10.66 30.88
CA THR A 9 12.26 10.23 31.38
C THR A 9 11.31 9.90 30.23
N LYS A 10 11.24 10.76 29.20
CA LYS A 10 10.39 10.51 28.02
C LYS A 10 10.82 9.27 27.24
N PHE A 11 12.13 9.09 27.04
CA PHE A 11 12.64 7.92 26.34
C PHE A 11 12.32 6.62 27.10
N ASN A 12 12.50 6.60 28.43
CA ASN A 12 12.18 5.44 29.25
C ASN A 12 10.68 5.09 29.21
N ALA A 13 9.79 6.09 29.11
CA ALA A 13 8.36 5.85 28.95
C ALA A 13 8.06 5.13 27.63
N LEU A 14 8.61 5.60 26.51
CA LEU A 14 8.48 4.95 25.19
C LEU A 14 9.01 3.51 25.21
N VAL A 15 10.16 3.27 25.84
CA VAL A 15 10.73 1.92 25.99
C VAL A 15 9.82 1.02 26.83
N SER A 16 9.21 1.56 27.90
CA SER A 16 8.28 0.80 28.74
C SER A 16 7.01 0.42 27.98
N GLU A 17 6.49 1.31 27.13
CA GLU A 17 5.36 1.03 26.22
C GLU A 17 5.71 -0.10 25.24
N ALA A 18 6.89 -0.05 24.61
CA ALA A 18 7.36 -1.13 23.74
C ALA A 18 7.56 -2.45 24.51
N GLN A 19 8.03 -2.40 25.75
CA GLN A 19 8.12 -3.59 26.60
C GLN A 19 6.74 -4.19 26.91
N ALA A 20 5.71 -3.34 27.03
CA ALA A 20 4.32 -3.75 27.19
C ALA A 20 3.64 -4.20 25.89
N GLY A 21 4.39 -4.28 24.78
CA GLY A 21 3.86 -4.72 23.48
C GLY A 21 3.18 -3.62 22.67
N GLN A 22 3.34 -2.36 23.03
CA GLN A 22 2.73 -1.23 22.33
C GLN A 22 3.72 -0.63 21.30
N ILE A 23 3.21 -0.29 20.12
CA ILE A 23 3.97 0.47 19.13
C ILE A 23 3.89 1.94 19.52
N ALA A 24 5.04 2.59 19.67
CA ALA A 24 5.10 4.02 19.98
C ALA A 24 5.59 4.82 18.77
N HIS A 25 4.98 5.98 18.52
CA HIS A 25 5.37 6.91 17.47
C HIS A 25 6.36 7.94 18.02
N ILE A 26 7.52 8.06 17.38
CA ILE A 26 8.48 9.13 17.65
C ILE A 26 8.13 10.27 16.69
N VAL A 27 7.69 11.40 17.24
CA VAL A 27 7.18 12.55 16.48
C VAL A 27 8.16 13.73 16.55
N SER A 28 8.38 14.40 15.43
CA SER A 28 9.08 15.68 15.33
C SER A 28 8.16 16.72 14.68
N GLY A 29 7.82 17.77 15.42
CA GLY A 29 6.78 18.71 15.00
C GLY A 29 5.42 18.01 14.90
N ALA A 30 4.84 18.00 13.69
CA ALA A 30 3.58 17.30 13.38
C ALA A 30 3.80 15.94 12.67
N ASN A 31 5.06 15.53 12.44
CA ASN A 31 5.38 14.37 11.62
C ASN A 31 5.91 13.22 12.48
N VAL A 32 5.41 12.01 12.22
CA VAL A 32 6.05 10.78 12.73
C VAL A 32 7.38 10.61 11.98
N VAL A 33 8.49 10.51 12.72
CA VAL A 33 9.84 10.35 12.17
C VAL A 33 10.43 8.97 12.42
N ALA A 34 9.91 8.22 13.39
CA ALA A 34 10.29 6.83 13.63
C ALA A 34 9.19 6.10 14.42
N HIS A 35 9.24 4.78 14.38
CA HIS A 35 8.41 3.91 15.20
C HIS A 35 9.34 3.16 16.17
N LEU A 36 8.93 3.08 17.44
CA LEU A 36 9.49 2.11 18.36
C LEU A 36 8.54 0.92 18.43
N VAL A 37 9.01 -0.22 17.95
CA VAL A 37 8.19 -1.41 17.75
C VAL A 37 8.59 -2.47 18.78
N PRO A 38 7.64 -3.13 19.47
CA PRO A 38 7.95 -4.15 20.44
C PRO A 38 8.60 -5.36 19.76
N PRO A 39 9.46 -6.13 20.46
CA PRO A 39 10.12 -7.31 19.88
C PRO A 39 9.13 -8.44 19.54
N THR A 40 7.92 -8.40 20.11
CA THR A 40 6.83 -9.35 19.80
C THR A 40 6.03 -8.95 18.56
N ALA A 41 6.23 -7.75 18.01
CA ALA A 41 5.59 -7.38 16.75
C ALA A 41 6.12 -8.27 15.63
N ARG A 42 5.20 -8.73 14.78
CA ARG A 42 5.56 -9.41 13.55
C ARG A 42 5.89 -8.35 12.51
N ILE A 43 7.18 -8.12 12.31
CA ILE A 43 7.70 -7.23 11.27
C ILE A 43 8.20 -8.10 10.12
N VAL A 44 7.90 -7.70 8.89
CA VAL A 44 8.53 -8.25 7.69
C VAL A 44 9.62 -7.25 7.31
N ASP A 45 10.88 -7.58 7.58
CA ASP A 45 12.07 -6.77 7.25
C ASP A 45 12.89 -7.37 6.11
N ASP A 46 12.60 -8.62 5.72
CA ASP A 46 13.13 -9.24 4.51
C ASP A 46 12.32 -8.81 3.27
N VAL A 47 13.00 -8.13 2.34
CA VAL A 47 12.40 -7.62 1.10
C VAL A 47 11.84 -8.75 0.24
N SER A 48 12.49 -9.91 0.16
CA SER A 48 12.05 -11.05 -0.65
C SER A 48 10.76 -11.66 -0.09
N VAL A 49 10.65 -11.75 1.24
CA VAL A 49 9.43 -12.19 1.91
C VAL A 49 8.28 -11.22 1.64
N LEU A 50 8.52 -9.92 1.81
CA LEU A 50 7.53 -8.89 1.51
C LEU A 50 7.06 -8.96 0.06
N THR A 51 7.98 -9.04 -0.91
CA THR A 51 7.67 -9.19 -2.33
C THR A 51 6.83 -10.45 -2.58
N SER A 52 7.19 -11.58 -1.98
CA SER A 52 6.42 -12.83 -2.14
C SER A 52 5.00 -12.72 -1.59
N MET A 53 4.82 -12.05 -0.44
CA MET A 53 3.51 -11.81 0.15
C MET A 53 2.65 -10.88 -0.73
N LEU A 54 3.25 -9.81 -1.27
CA LEU A 54 2.56 -8.88 -2.17
C LEU A 54 2.18 -9.56 -3.48
N GLN A 55 3.06 -10.36 -4.08
CA GLN A 55 2.75 -11.12 -5.30
C GLN A 55 1.61 -12.12 -5.09
N ALA A 56 1.61 -12.83 -3.95
CA ALA A 56 0.54 -13.75 -3.60
C ALA A 56 -0.80 -13.02 -3.39
N LEU A 57 -0.76 -11.85 -2.74
CA LEU A 57 -1.94 -11.00 -2.59
C LEU A 57 -2.45 -10.53 -3.97
N VAL A 58 -1.57 -9.97 -4.81
CA VAL A 58 -1.93 -9.49 -6.14
C VAL A 58 -2.57 -10.61 -6.96
N GLN A 59 -1.97 -11.81 -6.96
CA GLN A 59 -2.52 -12.94 -7.69
C GLN A 59 -3.94 -13.30 -7.20
N ARG A 60 -4.13 -13.37 -5.88
CA ARG A 60 -5.44 -13.66 -5.29
C ARG A 60 -6.51 -12.65 -5.73
N GLU A 61 -6.20 -11.36 -5.70
CA GLU A 61 -7.17 -10.31 -6.05
C GLU A 61 -7.42 -10.26 -7.56
N VAL A 62 -6.42 -10.58 -8.39
CA VAL A 62 -6.60 -10.79 -9.84
C VAL A 62 -7.50 -11.99 -10.13
N ASP A 63 -7.31 -13.11 -9.46
CA ASP A 63 -8.15 -14.30 -9.64
C ASP A 63 -9.61 -13.98 -9.28
N TRP A 64 -9.82 -13.26 -8.17
CA TRP A 64 -11.13 -12.80 -7.74
C TRP A 64 -11.78 -11.86 -8.77
N ILE A 65 -11.09 -10.82 -9.23
CA ILE A 65 -11.69 -9.84 -10.15
C ILE A 65 -11.98 -10.45 -11.52
N VAL A 66 -11.18 -11.43 -11.97
CA VAL A 66 -11.45 -12.17 -13.21
C VAL A 66 -12.73 -13.00 -13.09
N GLU A 67 -13.00 -13.58 -11.92
CA GLU A 67 -14.25 -14.28 -11.65
C GLU A 67 -15.43 -13.31 -11.54
N ASP A 68 -15.27 -12.22 -10.79
CA ASP A 68 -16.30 -11.19 -10.60
C ASP A 68 -16.70 -10.52 -11.92
N ARG A 69 -15.71 -10.19 -12.76
CA ARG A 69 -15.91 -9.66 -14.12
C ARG A 69 -16.83 -10.55 -14.96
N LYS A 70 -16.70 -11.87 -14.87
CA LYS A 70 -17.56 -12.82 -15.62
C LYS A 70 -19.01 -12.76 -15.16
N LYS A 71 -19.26 -12.46 -13.88
CA LYS A 71 -20.60 -12.29 -13.31
C LYS A 71 -21.20 -10.92 -13.64
N ASN A 72 -20.35 -9.94 -13.92
CA ASN A 72 -20.68 -8.52 -14.09
C ASN A 72 -20.60 -8.03 -15.55
N ASP A 73 -21.05 -8.84 -16.51
CA ASP A 73 -21.07 -8.51 -17.95
C ASP A 73 -19.73 -7.99 -18.52
N GLY A 74 -18.60 -8.46 -17.96
CA GLY A 74 -17.27 -8.07 -18.42
C GLY A 74 -16.74 -6.76 -17.84
N LYS A 75 -17.46 -6.11 -16.92
CA LYS A 75 -17.05 -4.84 -16.29
C LYS A 75 -16.13 -5.05 -15.08
N LEU A 76 -15.25 -4.08 -14.86
CA LEU A 76 -14.38 -3.97 -13.70
C LEU A 76 -14.89 -2.81 -12.83
N TYR A 77 -15.28 -3.09 -11.60
CA TYR A 77 -15.82 -2.06 -10.69
C TYR A 77 -14.83 -1.64 -9.60
N SER A 78 -14.02 -2.58 -9.11
CA SER A 78 -13.07 -2.36 -8.02
C SER A 78 -11.97 -3.40 -8.12
N ALA A 79 -10.74 -3.07 -7.70
CA ALA A 79 -9.63 -4.01 -7.50
C ALA A 79 -9.74 -4.83 -6.19
N GLY A 80 -10.79 -4.61 -5.38
CA GLY A 80 -11.04 -5.30 -4.11
C GLY A 80 -10.52 -4.55 -2.88
N ASP A 81 -11.24 -4.65 -1.75
CA ASP A 81 -10.89 -3.92 -0.52
C ASP A 81 -9.55 -4.35 0.08
N VAL A 82 -9.15 -5.61 -0.11
CA VAL A 82 -7.87 -6.12 0.39
C VAL A 82 -6.73 -5.49 -0.40
N MET A 83 -6.85 -5.45 -1.73
CA MET A 83 -5.94 -4.70 -2.60
C MET A 83 -5.91 -3.22 -2.21
N GLY A 84 -7.08 -2.60 -2.00
CA GLY A 84 -7.22 -1.21 -1.56
C GLY A 84 -6.44 -0.88 -0.29
N ARG A 85 -6.48 -1.78 0.70
CA ARG A 85 -5.68 -1.64 1.94
C ARG A 85 -4.18 -1.77 1.70
N ALA A 86 -3.75 -2.69 0.85
CA ALA A 86 -2.33 -2.85 0.51
C ALA A 86 -1.79 -1.63 -0.27
N LEU A 87 -2.55 -1.14 -1.24
CA LEU A 87 -2.22 0.07 -2.00
C LEU A 87 -2.22 1.31 -1.10
N GLY A 88 -3.21 1.45 -0.21
CA GLY A 88 -3.26 2.55 0.75
C GLY A 88 -2.11 2.53 1.75
N TRP A 89 -1.70 1.34 2.21
CA TRP A 89 -0.49 1.16 3.01
C TRP A 89 0.75 1.59 2.23
N ALA A 90 0.94 1.05 1.02
CA ALA A 90 2.09 1.36 0.18
C ALA A 90 2.17 2.86 -0.12
N TRP A 91 1.06 3.51 -0.47
CA TRP A 91 1.01 4.96 -0.72
C TRP A 91 1.53 5.80 0.46
N ARG A 92 1.18 5.41 1.69
CA ARG A 92 1.61 6.13 2.91
C ARG A 92 3.07 5.88 3.27
N THR A 93 3.66 4.79 2.80
CA THR A 93 5.03 4.39 3.16
C THR A 93 6.06 4.63 2.08
N ASP A 94 5.71 4.32 0.83
CA ASP A 94 6.59 4.37 -0.34
C ASP A 94 5.76 4.43 -1.64
N ALA A 95 5.80 5.59 -2.30
CA ALA A 95 5.08 5.81 -3.55
C ALA A 95 5.59 4.93 -4.71
N ALA A 96 6.86 4.52 -4.70
CA ALA A 96 7.39 3.61 -5.70
C ALA A 96 6.83 2.18 -5.49
N LEU A 97 6.74 1.74 -4.23
CA LEU A 97 6.07 0.47 -3.91
C LEU A 97 4.60 0.47 -4.31
N PHE A 98 3.90 1.61 -4.14
CA PHE A 98 2.53 1.77 -4.63
C PHE A 98 2.46 1.52 -6.15
N MET A 99 3.33 2.17 -6.93
CA MET A 99 3.36 1.98 -8.38
C MET A 99 3.75 0.55 -8.78
N GLN A 100 4.68 -0.08 -8.06
CA GLN A 100 5.07 -1.47 -8.28
C GLN A 100 3.88 -2.42 -8.11
N ILE A 101 3.08 -2.28 -7.04
CA ILE A 101 1.91 -3.13 -6.82
C ILE A 101 0.85 -2.90 -7.91
N VAL A 102 0.61 -1.65 -8.32
CA VAL A 102 -0.34 -1.33 -9.40
C VAL A 102 0.11 -1.93 -10.73
N SER A 103 1.41 -1.84 -11.04
CA SER A 103 1.99 -2.41 -12.26
C SER A 103 1.87 -3.93 -12.28
N ASP A 104 2.29 -4.60 -11.20
CA ASP A 104 2.17 -6.06 -11.04
C ASP A 104 0.72 -6.55 -11.20
N TYR A 105 -0.22 -5.82 -10.58
CA TYR A 105 -1.65 -6.10 -10.70
C TYR A 105 -2.14 -5.94 -12.14
N THR A 106 -1.77 -4.84 -12.79
CA THR A 106 -2.17 -4.52 -14.17
C THR A 106 -1.65 -5.56 -15.16
N VAL A 107 -0.37 -5.93 -15.08
CA VAL A 107 0.25 -6.92 -15.96
C VAL A 107 -0.39 -8.29 -15.78
N ARG A 108 -0.63 -8.73 -14.55
CA ARG A 108 -1.28 -10.03 -14.28
C ARG A 108 -2.73 -10.04 -14.78
N LEU A 109 -3.48 -8.97 -14.53
CA LEU A 109 -4.85 -8.84 -15.00
C LEU A 109 -4.90 -8.84 -16.54
N ALA A 110 -3.99 -8.12 -17.20
CA ALA A 110 -3.83 -8.12 -18.65
C ALA A 110 -3.55 -9.54 -19.19
N GLY A 111 -2.67 -10.29 -18.53
CA GLY A 111 -2.38 -11.69 -18.85
C GLY A 111 -3.60 -12.61 -18.74
N CYS A 112 -4.43 -12.43 -17.69
CA CYS A 112 -5.66 -13.20 -17.52
C CYS A 112 -6.76 -12.82 -18.52
N ILE A 113 -6.86 -11.55 -18.91
CA ILE A 113 -7.85 -11.06 -19.88
C ILE A 113 -7.41 -11.34 -21.33
N GLY A 114 -6.10 -11.51 -21.56
CA GLY A 114 -5.53 -11.80 -22.88
C GLY A 114 -5.29 -10.56 -23.74
N ARG A 115 -5.21 -9.37 -23.14
CA ARG A 115 -4.84 -8.13 -23.83
C ARG A 115 -4.23 -7.10 -22.87
N PRO A 116 -3.43 -6.14 -23.36
CA PRO A 116 -2.99 -5.00 -22.57
C PRO A 116 -4.17 -4.21 -22.00
N MET A 117 -3.99 -3.70 -20.78
CA MET A 117 -4.94 -2.83 -20.09
C MET A 117 -4.50 -1.37 -20.26
N GLN A 118 -5.45 -0.48 -20.55
CA GLN A 118 -5.21 0.96 -20.63
C GLN A 118 -5.42 1.62 -19.26
N LEU A 119 -4.82 2.81 -19.07
CA LEU A 119 -4.91 3.56 -17.82
C LEU A 119 -6.37 3.82 -17.41
N ASP A 120 -7.21 4.24 -18.36
CA ASP A 120 -8.62 4.55 -18.11
C ASP A 120 -9.42 3.34 -17.60
N GLU A 121 -9.05 2.13 -18.01
CA GLU A 121 -9.67 0.88 -17.58
C GLU A 121 -9.29 0.48 -16.15
N ILE A 122 -8.09 0.87 -15.70
CA ILE A 122 -7.54 0.50 -14.39
C ILE A 122 -7.78 1.58 -13.34
N ARG A 123 -7.75 2.84 -13.76
CA ARG A 123 -7.78 4.00 -12.87
C ARG A 123 -9.04 4.02 -12.01
N ALA A 124 -10.22 3.78 -12.59
CA ALA A 124 -11.47 3.78 -11.83
C ALA A 124 -11.55 2.62 -10.81
N PRO A 125 -11.28 1.35 -11.17
CA PRO A 125 -11.22 0.26 -10.20
C PRO A 125 -10.22 0.45 -9.06
N ILE A 126 -9.02 0.97 -9.37
CA ILE A 126 -8.00 1.26 -8.34
C ILE A 126 -8.47 2.37 -7.41
N ARG A 127 -8.99 3.47 -7.98
CA ARG A 127 -9.51 4.60 -7.20
C ARG A 127 -10.63 4.16 -6.25
N GLU A 128 -11.54 3.31 -6.71
CA GLU A 128 -12.61 2.74 -5.88
C GLU A 128 -12.03 1.95 -4.71
N SER A 129 -11.08 1.04 -4.96
CA SER A 129 -10.47 0.22 -3.91
C SER A 129 -9.69 1.05 -2.88
N LEU A 130 -9.02 2.13 -3.30
CA LEU A 130 -8.30 3.01 -2.37
C LEU A 130 -9.21 3.61 -1.30
N GLY A 131 -10.51 3.77 -1.57
CA GLY A 131 -11.51 4.23 -0.60
C GLY A 131 -11.64 3.31 0.63
N ALA A 132 -11.18 2.06 0.56
CA ALA A 132 -11.17 1.15 1.70
C ALA A 132 -10.13 1.50 2.77
N ALA A 133 -9.18 2.41 2.49
CA ALA A 133 -8.05 2.71 3.39
C ALA A 133 -7.63 4.19 3.45
N LEU A 134 -7.94 4.96 2.41
CA LEU A 134 -7.52 6.34 2.25
C LEU A 134 -8.70 7.31 2.37
N THR A 135 -8.41 8.53 2.82
CA THR A 135 -9.36 9.65 2.74
C THR A 135 -9.51 10.13 1.29
N ASP A 136 -10.60 10.83 0.96
CA ASP A 136 -10.82 11.36 -0.40
C ASP A 136 -9.66 12.21 -0.93
N GLY A 137 -9.01 12.99 -0.05
CA GLY A 137 -7.83 13.79 -0.40
C GLY A 137 -6.60 12.94 -0.70
N GLU A 138 -6.38 11.87 0.07
CA GLU A 138 -5.31 10.90 -0.19
C GLU A 138 -5.59 10.10 -1.47
N VAL A 139 -6.84 9.67 -1.70
CA VAL A 139 -7.26 9.01 -2.94
C VAL A 139 -6.99 9.91 -4.15
N ALA A 140 -7.34 11.20 -4.07
CA ALA A 140 -7.11 12.15 -5.17
C ALA A 140 -5.61 12.34 -5.47
N THR A 141 -4.76 12.37 -4.45
CA THR A 141 -3.31 12.53 -4.65
C THR A 141 -2.65 11.25 -5.18
N ALA A 142 -3.04 10.07 -4.69
CA ALA A 142 -2.59 8.78 -5.21
C ALA A 142 -3.03 8.56 -6.67
N ASP A 143 -4.28 8.90 -7.00
CA ASP A 143 -4.83 8.82 -8.36
C ASP A 143 -4.10 9.75 -9.34
N ALA A 144 -3.80 10.99 -8.90
CA ALA A 144 -3.00 11.91 -9.70
C ALA A 144 -1.55 11.44 -9.87
N HIS A 145 -0.98 10.78 -8.86
CA HIS A 145 0.34 10.17 -8.95
C HIS A 145 0.34 9.00 -9.94
N LEU A 146 -0.64 8.10 -9.87
CA LEU A 146 -0.82 7.01 -10.82
C LEU A 146 -0.87 7.53 -12.27
N ALA A 147 -1.74 8.50 -12.53
CA ALA A 147 -1.93 9.05 -13.88
C ALA A 147 -0.66 9.71 -14.43
N ARG A 148 0.14 10.34 -13.58
CA ARG A 148 1.39 11.03 -13.99
C ARG A 148 2.50 10.05 -14.36
N ASN A 149 2.60 8.93 -13.65
CA ASN A 149 3.72 8.01 -13.74
C ASN A 149 3.36 6.72 -14.51
N TRP A 150 2.16 6.64 -15.08
CA TRP A 150 1.66 5.43 -15.75
C TRP A 150 2.60 4.93 -16.84
N ASP A 151 2.94 5.78 -17.81
CA ASP A 151 3.71 5.36 -18.98
C ASP A 151 5.12 4.85 -18.60
N GLU A 152 5.79 5.54 -17.67
CA GLU A 152 7.11 5.14 -17.16
C GLU A 152 7.06 3.74 -16.54
N TRP A 153 6.11 3.51 -15.63
CA TRP A 153 6.02 2.26 -14.88
C TRP A 153 5.46 1.08 -15.67
N MET A 154 4.66 1.34 -16.71
CA MET A 154 4.13 0.29 -17.58
C MET A 154 5.12 -0.12 -18.67
N LEU A 155 6.08 0.73 -19.05
CA LEU A 155 7.16 0.37 -19.96
C LEU A 155 8.19 -0.56 -19.31
N ASP A 156 8.48 -0.36 -18.03
CA ASP A 156 9.44 -1.17 -17.26
C ASP A 156 8.86 -2.50 -16.75
N ALA A 157 7.56 -2.73 -16.95
CA ALA A 157 6.84 -3.92 -16.48
C ALA A 157 6.94 -5.15 -17.41
N HIS A 158 7.83 -5.10 -18.41
CA HIS A 158 7.98 -6.08 -19.50
C HIS A 158 9.36 -6.73 -19.54
#